data_AF-R9A5S6-F1
#
_entry.id   AF-R9A5S6-F1
#
_cell.length_a   1.000
_cell.length_b   1.000
_cell.length_c   1.000
_cell.angle_alpha   90.00
_cell.angle_beta   90.00
_cell.angle_gamma   90.00
#
_symmetry.space_group_name_H-M   'P 1'
#
loop_
_entity.id
_entity.type
_entity.pdbx_description
1 polymer ?
#
loop_
_entity_poly.entity_id
_entity_poly.type
_entity_poly.pdbx_seq_one_letter_code
_entity_poly.pdbx_strand_id
1 'polypeptide(L)'
;MKTYGDSLLGKHYDLYFEWSEDRIYCTELIWKIYDKITGIKIGKLKTLKDFDTSSKQVQTLMKKRYGNEIPYSEPVISPVDMFNSDELITIIEN
;
A
#
# COMPACT_ATOMS: atom_id res chain seq x y z
N MET A 1 11.98 8.34 -12.35
CA MET A 1 11.60 7.15 -11.55
C MET A 1 12.78 6.61 -10.77
N LYS A 2 13.86 6.14 -11.42
CA LYS A 2 15.04 5.57 -10.75
C LYS A 2 15.61 6.46 -9.64
N THR A 3 15.93 7.73 -9.92
CA THR A 3 16.50 8.65 -8.92
C THR A 3 15.63 8.82 -7.66
N TYR A 4 14.30 8.88 -7.83
CA TYR A 4 13.38 8.98 -6.70
C TYR A 4 13.26 7.66 -5.94
N GLY A 5 13.21 6.53 -6.65
CA GLY A 5 13.28 5.20 -6.02
C GLY A 5 14.57 5.02 -5.20
N ASP A 6 15.71 5.45 -5.75
CA ASP A 6 17.02 5.40 -5.06
C ASP A 6 17.01 6.25 -3.77
N SER A 7 16.25 7.35 -3.73
CA SER A 7 16.10 8.20 -2.53
C SER A 7 15.31 7.53 -1.40
N LEU A 8 14.56 6.46 -1.70
CA LEU A 8 13.76 5.70 -0.73
C LEU A 8 14.54 4.49 -0.18
N LEU A 9 15.75 4.24 -0.67
CA LEU A 9 16.60 3.15 -0.19
C LEU A 9 16.94 3.35 1.30
N GLY A 10 16.94 2.25 2.04
CA GLY A 10 17.22 2.24 3.48
C GLY A 10 16.01 2.58 4.35
N LYS A 11 14.85 2.95 3.78
CA LYS A 11 13.61 3.07 4.57
C LYS A 11 13.23 1.73 5.19
N HIS A 12 12.80 1.77 6.45
CA HIS A 12 12.29 0.60 7.14
C HIS A 12 10.96 0.15 6.53
N TYR A 13 10.75 -1.17 6.52
CA TYR A 13 9.49 -1.74 6.05
C TYR A 13 8.35 -1.31 6.97
N ASP A 14 7.25 -0.84 6.37
CA ASP A 14 6.10 -0.47 7.14
C ASP A 14 5.18 -1.66 7.43
N LEU A 15 5.22 -2.13 8.68
CA LEU A 15 4.29 -3.15 9.14
C LEU A 15 2.92 -2.57 9.47
N TYR A 16 2.79 -1.27 9.69
CA TYR A 16 1.56 -0.63 10.14
C TYR A 16 0.69 -0.13 8.98
N PHE A 17 1.19 -0.18 7.73
CA PHE A 17 0.46 0.29 6.55
C PHE A 17 -0.06 1.73 6.70
N GLU A 18 0.75 2.57 7.32
CA GLU A 18 0.55 4.01 7.45
C GLU A 18 0.88 4.70 6.13
N TRP A 19 0.20 5.80 5.83
CA TRP A 19 0.47 6.61 4.64
C TRP A 19 1.46 7.76 4.93
N SER A 20 2.34 7.56 5.91
CA SER A 20 3.36 8.53 6.32
C SER A 20 4.61 8.45 5.42
N GLU A 21 5.62 9.28 5.70
CA GLU A 21 6.89 9.23 4.97
C GLU A 21 8.01 8.51 5.76
N ASP A 22 7.72 8.00 6.96
CA ASP A 22 8.76 7.47 7.86
C ASP A 22 9.19 6.05 7.50
N ARG A 23 8.23 5.22 7.10
CA ARG A 23 8.40 3.84 6.66
C ARG A 23 7.72 3.67 5.30
N ILE A 24 7.94 2.52 4.67
CA ILE A 24 7.30 2.26 3.38
C ILE A 24 7.00 0.77 3.20
N TYR A 25 5.83 0.44 2.68
CA TYR A 25 5.49 -0.94 2.31
C TYR A 25 5.46 -1.16 0.80
N CYS A 26 5.35 -2.42 0.36
CA CYS A 26 5.66 -2.83 -1.00
C CYS A 26 4.87 -2.08 -2.09
N THR A 27 3.55 -1.98 -1.98
CA THR A 27 2.71 -1.32 -2.99
C THR A 27 2.67 0.19 -2.83
N GLU A 28 2.82 0.71 -1.61
CA GLU A 28 2.99 2.16 -1.39
C GLU A 28 4.23 2.69 -2.09
N LEU A 29 5.36 1.97 -2.02
CA LEU A 29 6.59 2.32 -2.72
C LEU A 29 6.36 2.56 -4.21
N ILE A 30 5.74 1.59 -4.87
CA ILE A 30 5.51 1.65 -6.31
C ILE A 30 4.48 2.74 -6.64
N TRP A 31 3.41 2.84 -5.86
CA TRP A 31 2.37 3.86 -6.04
C TRP A 31 2.92 5.28 -5.91
N LYS A 32 3.71 5.56 -4.85
CA LYS A 32 4.32 6.88 -4.62
C LYS A 32 5.33 7.23 -5.71
N ILE A 33 6.12 6.28 -6.21
CA ILE A 33 7.07 6.54 -7.30
C ILE A 33 6.33 6.99 -8.57
N TYR A 34 5.26 6.30 -8.95
CA TYR A 34 4.46 6.68 -10.13
C TYR A 34 3.79 8.04 -9.93
N ASP A 35 3.03 8.22 -8.84
CA ASP A 35 2.30 9.46 -8.57
C ASP A 35 3.23 10.68 -8.52
N LYS A 36 4.37 10.58 -7.81
CA LYS A 36 5.31 11.71 -7.67
C LYS A 36 6.03 12.09 -8.96
N ILE A 37 6.29 11.14 -9.85
CA ILE A 37 7.13 11.38 -11.04
C ILE A 37 6.29 11.63 -12.29
N THR A 38 5.15 10.98 -12.42
CA THR A 38 4.32 11.08 -13.63
C THR A 38 2.95 11.68 -13.37
N GLY A 39 2.52 11.80 -12.11
CA GLY A 39 1.14 12.15 -11.75
C GLY A 39 0.13 11.03 -12.00
N ILE A 40 0.58 9.83 -12.38
CA ILE A 40 -0.28 8.68 -12.66
C ILE A 40 -0.51 7.90 -11.36
N LYS A 41 -1.77 7.63 -11.06
CA LYS A 41 -2.18 6.82 -9.90
C LYS A 41 -2.50 5.41 -10.35
N ILE A 42 -1.56 4.51 -10.12
CA ILE A 42 -1.67 3.07 -10.45
C ILE A 42 -2.50 2.33 -9.41
N GLY A 43 -3.81 2.51 -9.49
CA GLY A 43 -4.79 1.95 -8.56
C GLY A 43 -5.36 2.99 -7.61
N LYS A 44 -6.59 2.76 -7.17
CA LYS A 44 -7.32 3.64 -6.25
C LYS A 44 -6.97 3.31 -4.81
N LEU A 45 -6.62 4.34 -4.04
CA LEU A 45 -6.49 4.20 -2.59
C LEU A 45 -7.85 3.85 -2.00
N LYS A 46 -7.83 2.91 -1.07
CA LYS A 46 -8.95 2.58 -0.18
C LYS A 46 -8.57 2.96 1.23
N THR A 47 -9.54 3.01 2.12
CA THR A 47 -9.27 3.10 3.54
C THR A 47 -9.19 1.71 4.15
N LEU A 48 -8.45 1.54 5.25
CA LEU A 48 -8.31 0.23 5.91
C LEU A 48 -9.65 -0.44 6.23
N LYS A 49 -10.70 0.33 6.55
CA LYS A 49 -12.07 -0.17 6.77
C LYS A 49 -12.76 -0.75 5.53
N ASP A 50 -12.29 -0.44 4.32
CA ASP A 50 -12.91 -0.91 3.08
C ASP A 50 -12.47 -2.34 2.74
N PHE A 51 -11.47 -2.87 3.44
CA PHE A 51 -11.00 -4.25 3.30
C PHE A 51 -11.84 -5.20 4.16
N ASP A 52 -12.01 -6.43 3.68
CA ASP A 52 -12.68 -7.47 4.44
C ASP A 52 -11.77 -7.95 5.60
N THR A 53 -12.12 -7.52 6.81
CA THR A 53 -11.48 -7.96 8.05
C THR A 53 -12.37 -8.89 8.87
N SER A 54 -13.36 -9.54 8.26
CA SER A 54 -14.33 -10.39 8.98
C SER A 54 -13.72 -11.70 9.50
N SER A 55 -12.65 -12.20 8.88
CA SER A 55 -12.03 -13.46 9.28
C SER A 55 -11.31 -13.36 10.64
N LYS A 56 -11.41 -14.42 11.45
CA LYS A 56 -10.75 -14.48 12.77
C LYS A 56 -9.23 -14.32 12.68
N GLN A 57 -8.63 -14.85 11.63
CA GLN A 57 -7.20 -14.76 11.36
C GLN A 57 -6.79 -13.31 11.13
N VAL A 58 -7.52 -12.57 10.29
CA VAL A 58 -7.26 -11.14 10.04
C VAL A 58 -7.46 -10.33 11.32
N GLN A 59 -8.56 -10.53 12.05
CA GLN A 59 -8.80 -9.81 13.31
C GLN A 59 -7.69 -10.05 14.36
N THR A 60 -7.19 -11.28 14.46
CA THR A 60 -6.07 -11.62 15.36
C THR A 60 -4.80 -10.87 14.95
N LEU A 61 -4.50 -10.82 13.65
CA LEU A 61 -3.33 -10.10 13.15
C LEU A 61 -3.46 -8.58 13.35
N MET A 62 -4.65 -8.03 13.08
CA MET A 62 -4.98 -6.62 13.29
C MET A 62 -4.78 -6.24 14.76
N LYS A 63 -5.29 -7.04 15.70
CA LYS A 63 -5.10 -6.80 17.14
C LYS A 63 -3.63 -6.93 17.56
N LYS A 64 -2.90 -7.91 17.03
CA LYS A 64 -1.45 -8.05 17.32
C LYS A 64 -0.65 -6.84 16.86
N ARG A 65 -1.07 -6.22 15.75
CA ARG A 65 -0.38 -5.10 15.12
C ARG A 65 -0.76 -3.75 15.72
N TYR A 66 -2.05 -3.46 15.78
CA TYR A 66 -2.59 -2.15 16.15
C TYR A 66 -3.14 -2.09 17.58
N GLY A 67 -3.20 -3.23 18.29
CA GLY A 67 -3.85 -3.28 19.60
C GLY A 67 -5.33 -2.93 19.51
N ASN A 68 -5.73 -1.90 20.27
CA ASN A 68 -7.11 -1.39 20.30
C ASN A 68 -7.32 -0.17 19.37
N GLU A 69 -6.25 0.41 18.82
CA GLU A 69 -6.28 1.64 18.04
C GLU A 69 -6.03 1.33 16.56
N ILE A 70 -7.03 0.71 15.92
CA ILE A 70 -6.96 0.36 14.51
C ILE A 70 -7.22 1.62 13.67
N PRO A 71 -6.31 2.01 12.75
CA PRO A 71 -6.44 3.23 11.96
C PRO A 71 -7.35 3.00 10.74
N TYR A 72 -8.64 2.84 10.99
CA TYR A 72 -9.64 2.50 9.96
C TYR A 72 -9.73 3.49 8.79
N SER A 73 -9.36 4.76 9.01
CA SER A 73 -9.33 5.82 8.00
C SER A 73 -8.02 5.90 7.21
N GLU A 74 -7.01 5.10 7.55
CA GLU A 74 -5.70 5.14 6.90
C GLU A 74 -5.85 4.78 5.41
N PRO A 75 -5.32 5.61 4.48
CA PRO A 75 -5.24 5.26 3.08
C PRO A 75 -4.27 4.09 2.87
N VAL A 76 -4.71 3.10 2.11
CA VAL A 76 -3.96 1.89 1.80
C VAL A 76 -4.17 1.55 0.32
N ILE A 77 -3.08 1.27 -0.39
CA ILE A 77 -3.09 0.56 -1.68
C ILE A 77 -2.73 -0.91 -1.47
N SER A 78 -3.59 -1.83 -1.90
CA SER A 78 -3.29 -3.27 -1.88
C SER A 78 -2.65 -3.75 -3.19
N PRO A 79 -1.98 -4.92 -3.21
CA PRO A 79 -1.47 -5.50 -4.45
C PRO A 79 -2.54 -5.74 -5.50
N VAL A 80 -3.73 -6.20 -5.09
CA VAL A 80 -4.85 -6.46 -6.01
C VAL A 80 -5.41 -5.16 -6.57
N ASP A 81 -5.56 -4.12 -5.75
CA ASP A 81 -6.06 -2.81 -6.22
C ASP A 81 -5.09 -2.13 -7.19
N MET A 82 -3.77 -2.31 -6.99
CA MET A 82 -2.77 -1.83 -7.93
C MET A 82 -2.79 -2.64 -9.23
N PHE A 83 -2.84 -3.97 -9.14
CA PHE A 83 -2.85 -4.86 -10.31
C PHE A 83 -4.05 -4.60 -11.21
N ASN A 84 -5.23 -4.36 -10.62
CA ASN A 84 -6.47 -4.05 -11.33
C ASN A 84 -6.59 -2.58 -11.79
N SER A 85 -5.50 -1.80 -11.75
CA SER A 85 -5.51 -0.41 -12.22
C SER A 85 -5.79 -0.34 -13.72
N ASP A 86 -6.68 0.58 -14.12
CA ASP A 86 -7.00 0.84 -15.54
C ASP A 86 -5.79 1.32 -16.35
N GLU A 87 -4.74 1.81 -15.67
CA GLU A 87 -3.46 2.24 -16.24
C GLU A 87 -2.52 1.09 -16.62
N LEU A 88 -2.86 -0.16 -16.28
CA LEU A 88 -2.01 -1.33 -16.49
C LEU A 88 -2.63 -2.30 -17.49
N ILE A 89 -1.76 -3.00 -18.23
CA ILE A 89 -2.12 -4.14 -19.06
C ILE A 89 -1.18 -5.30 -18.74
N THR A 90 -1.71 -6.52 -18.77
CA THR A 90 -0.90 -7.72 -18.62
C THR A 90 -0.07 -7.95 -19.88
N ILE A 91 1.25 -7.96 -19.73
CA ILE A 91 2.18 -8.26 -20.84
C ILE A 91 2.59 -9.73 -20.86
N ILE A 92 2.63 -10.39 -19.68
CA ILE A 92 3.01 -11.80 -19.49
C ILE A 92 2.21 -12.38 -18.31
N GLU A 93 1.72 -13.60 -18.45
CA GLU A 93 1.07 -14.41 -17.41
C GLU A 93 1.54 -15.86 -17.54
N ASN A 94 1.83 -16.54 -16.42
CA ASN A 94 2.35 -17.91 -16.38
C ASN A 94 1.35 -18.86 -15.73
#